data_AF-A0AAP4CJT8-F1
#
_entry.id   AF-A0AAP4CJT8-F1
#
_cell.length_a   1.000
_cell.length_b   1.000
_cell.length_c   1.000
_cell.angle_alpha   90.00
_cell.angle_beta   90.00
_cell.angle_gamma   90.00
#
_symmetry.space_group_name_H-M   'P 1'
#
loop_
_entity.id
_entity.type
_entity.pdbx_description
1 polymer ?
#
loop_
_entity_poly.entity_id
_entity_poly.type
_entity_poly.pdbx_seq_one_letter_code
_entity_poly.pdbx_strand_id
1 'polypeptide(L)'
;MEKLLKHKSFHLFVKIIGFTIIFCSVALLLINVIYGNVLNVKGLNKKLGSFGEYGTILAASLWFLRHVWLFFKKKNIIGVKLIKDLYLFIKKFHVFIGYTVLAVSITHGVYFLLKGSRHILIFYSGIFSLFILIILGVIGLFLQKHNKKTNLILYRKAHQIIAIIFGVGLLIHLTV
;
A
#
# COMPACT_ATOMS: atom_id res chain seq x y z
N MET A 1 -24.31 3.37 4.69
CA MET A 1 -22.86 3.08 4.61
C MET A 1 -22.32 2.30 5.82
N GLU A 2 -22.64 2.68 7.06
CA GLU A 2 -22.14 2.01 8.28
C GLU A 2 -22.44 0.50 8.37
N LYS A 3 -23.69 0.09 8.06
CA LYS A 3 -24.09 -1.33 8.05
C LYS A 3 -23.30 -2.17 7.04
N LEU A 4 -22.92 -1.55 5.91
CA LEU A 4 -22.20 -2.18 4.81
C LEU A 4 -20.73 -2.47 5.18
N LEU A 5 -20.06 -1.51 5.85
CA LEU A 5 -18.68 -1.66 6.33
C LEU A 5 -18.51 -2.74 7.40
N LYS A 6 -19.60 -3.19 8.04
CA LYS A 6 -19.60 -4.25 9.05
C LYS A 6 -20.08 -5.60 8.47
N HIS A 7 -20.61 -5.60 7.26
CA HIS A 7 -21.22 -6.78 6.66
C HIS A 7 -20.16 -7.78 6.18
N LYS A 8 -20.34 -9.06 6.52
CA LYS A 8 -19.40 -10.14 6.20
C LYS A 8 -19.18 -10.31 4.70
N SER A 9 -20.25 -10.19 3.89
CA SER A 9 -20.14 -10.31 2.43
C SER A 9 -19.31 -9.20 1.80
N PHE A 10 -19.37 -7.97 2.34
CA PHE A 10 -18.52 -6.88 1.86
C PHE A 10 -17.05 -7.12 2.20
N HIS A 11 -16.77 -7.67 3.38
CA HIS A 11 -15.40 -8.05 3.77
C HIS A 11 -14.85 -9.17 2.88
N LEU A 12 -15.70 -10.14 2.52
CA LEU A 12 -15.33 -11.20 1.59
C LEU A 12 -15.00 -10.63 0.21
N PHE A 13 -15.82 -9.72 -0.30
CA PHE A 13 -15.60 -9.05 -1.59
C PHE A 13 -14.24 -8.33 -1.63
N VAL A 14 -13.91 -7.56 -0.59
CA VAL A 14 -12.60 -6.87 -0.47
C VAL A 14 -11.44 -7.86 -0.51
N LYS A 15 -11.57 -9.01 0.19
CA LYS A 15 -10.55 -10.06 0.15
C LYS A 15 -10.40 -10.65 -1.25
N ILE A 16 -11.50 -10.99 -1.91
CA ILE A 16 -11.49 -11.56 -3.26
C ILE A 16 -10.79 -10.61 -4.23
N ILE A 17 -11.12 -9.32 -4.19
CA ILE A 17 -10.46 -8.31 -5.03
C ILE A 17 -8.95 -8.27 -4.75
N GLY A 18 -8.55 -8.14 -3.48
CA GLY A 18 -7.13 -8.04 -3.16
C GLY A 18 -6.35 -9.31 -3.53
N PHE A 19 -6.93 -10.50 -3.33
CA PHE A 19 -6.31 -11.76 -3.76
C PHE A 19 -6.18 -11.83 -5.26
N THR A 20 -7.19 -11.38 -6.00
CA THR A 20 -7.16 -11.31 -7.46
C THR A 20 -6.04 -10.38 -7.93
N ILE A 21 -5.90 -9.19 -7.33
CA ILE A 21 -4.82 -8.25 -7.67
C ILE A 21 -3.45 -8.85 -7.39
N ILE A 22 -3.26 -9.48 -6.22
CA ILE A 22 -2.00 -10.15 -5.88
C ILE A 22 -1.69 -11.27 -6.88
N PHE A 23 -2.67 -12.13 -7.17
CA PHE A 23 -2.51 -13.22 -8.14
C PHE A 23 -2.15 -12.71 -9.53
N CYS A 24 -2.86 -11.69 -10.04
CA CYS A 24 -2.55 -11.06 -11.32
C CYS A 24 -1.15 -10.42 -11.32
N SER A 25 -0.74 -9.83 -10.21
CA SER A 25 0.60 -9.23 -10.05
C SER A 25 1.68 -10.31 -10.12
N VAL A 26 1.54 -11.40 -9.38
CA VAL A 26 2.48 -12.54 -9.40
C VAL A 26 2.54 -13.19 -10.79
N ALA A 27 1.39 -13.42 -11.42
CA ALA A 27 1.35 -13.95 -12.78
C ALA A 27 2.06 -13.03 -13.78
N LEU A 28 1.82 -11.72 -13.70
CA LEU A 28 2.48 -10.75 -14.57
C LEU A 28 3.97 -10.64 -14.29
N LEU A 29 4.40 -10.74 -13.03
CA LEU A 29 5.81 -10.80 -12.65
C LEU A 29 6.51 -11.99 -13.32
N LEU A 30 5.91 -13.19 -13.26
CA LEU A 30 6.44 -14.37 -13.92
C LEU A 30 6.54 -14.17 -15.44
N ILE A 31 5.50 -13.59 -16.06
CA ILE A 31 5.53 -13.25 -17.48
C ILE A 31 6.68 -12.28 -17.81
N ASN A 32 6.83 -11.22 -17.01
CA ASN A 32 7.88 -10.22 -17.19
C ASN A 32 9.29 -10.85 -17.08
N VAL A 33 9.50 -11.78 -16.15
CA VAL A 33 10.80 -12.45 -15.94
C VAL A 33 11.09 -13.47 -17.03
N ILE A 34 10.11 -14.28 -17.44
CA ILE A 34 10.30 -15.37 -18.42
C ILE A 34 10.42 -14.81 -19.84
N TYR A 35 9.51 -13.92 -20.23
CA TYR A 35 9.44 -13.41 -21.60
C TYR A 35 10.18 -12.08 -21.79
N GLY A 36 10.70 -11.49 -20.72
CA GLY A 36 11.46 -10.24 -20.76
C GLY A 36 10.71 -9.15 -21.52
N ASN A 37 11.31 -8.68 -22.61
CA ASN A 37 10.75 -7.62 -23.46
C ASN A 37 10.06 -8.15 -24.73
N VAL A 38 9.92 -9.47 -24.90
CA VAL A 38 9.24 -10.08 -26.07
C VAL A 38 7.76 -9.72 -26.10
N LEU A 39 7.11 -9.71 -24.94
CA LEU A 39 5.72 -9.32 -24.79
C LEU A 39 5.61 -7.83 -24.42
N ASN A 40 4.92 -7.03 -25.23
CA ASN A 40 4.71 -5.61 -24.95
C ASN A 40 3.62 -5.38 -23.89
N VAL A 41 3.92 -5.72 -22.63
CA VAL A 41 3.00 -5.60 -21.49
C VAL A 41 3.14 -4.28 -20.72
N LYS A 42 3.67 -3.22 -21.36
CA LYS A 42 3.90 -1.91 -20.74
C LYS A 42 2.63 -1.30 -20.17
N GLY A 43 1.54 -1.36 -20.91
CA GLY A 43 0.25 -0.79 -20.50
C GLY A 43 -0.33 -1.48 -19.27
N LEU A 44 -0.20 -2.81 -19.19
CA LEU A 44 -0.64 -3.59 -18.03
C LEU A 44 0.19 -3.25 -16.79
N ASN A 45 1.51 -3.21 -16.90
CA ASN A 45 2.39 -2.84 -15.77
C ASN A 45 2.16 -1.40 -15.28
N LYS A 46 1.83 -0.46 -16.17
CA LYS A 46 1.43 0.90 -15.77
C LYS A 46 0.10 0.92 -15.00
N LYS A 47 -0.94 0.26 -15.51
CA LYS A 47 -2.24 0.15 -14.81
C LYS A 47 -2.09 -0.55 -13.47
N LEU A 48 -1.22 -1.56 -13.40
CA LEU A 48 -0.89 -2.24 -12.15
C LEU A 48 -0.26 -1.26 -11.17
N GLY A 49 0.72 -0.46 -11.60
CA GLY A 49 1.31 0.62 -10.80
C GLY A 49 0.27 1.55 -10.16
N SER A 50 -0.75 1.97 -10.92
CA SER A 50 -1.85 2.80 -10.39
C SER A 50 -2.65 2.11 -9.27
N PHE A 51 -2.83 0.79 -9.30
CA PHE A 51 -3.42 0.08 -8.16
C PHE A 51 -2.54 0.15 -6.90
N GLY A 52 -1.22 0.16 -7.08
CA GLY A 52 -0.25 0.35 -6.00
C GLY A 52 -0.35 1.76 -5.39
N GLU A 53 -0.52 2.78 -6.22
CA GLU A 53 -0.76 4.17 -5.79
C GLU A 53 -2.05 4.28 -4.98
N TYR A 54 -3.18 3.78 -5.51
CA TYR A 54 -4.46 3.81 -4.79
C TYR A 54 -4.41 3.05 -3.47
N GLY A 55 -3.76 1.87 -3.46
CA GLY A 55 -3.55 1.10 -2.24
C GLY A 55 -2.69 1.85 -1.23
N THR A 56 -1.66 2.56 -1.69
CA THR A 56 -0.81 3.41 -0.83
C THR A 56 -1.61 4.55 -0.21
N ILE A 57 -2.42 5.26 -0.99
CA ILE A 57 -3.29 6.34 -0.49
C ILE A 57 -4.25 5.79 0.56
N LEU A 58 -4.89 4.65 0.29
CA LEU A 58 -5.76 3.98 1.26
C LEU A 58 -5.02 3.59 2.55
N ALA A 59 -3.81 3.03 2.44
CA ALA A 59 -3.00 2.67 3.60
C ALA A 59 -2.57 3.89 4.42
N ALA A 60 -2.14 4.97 3.77
CA ALA A 60 -1.74 6.22 4.42
C ALA A 60 -2.93 6.95 5.07
N SER A 61 -4.12 6.88 4.45
CA SER A 61 -5.34 7.48 4.97
C SER A 61 -5.69 6.98 6.38
N LEU A 62 -5.24 5.79 6.76
CA LEU A 62 -5.45 5.24 8.11
C LEU A 62 -4.91 6.16 9.22
N TRP A 63 -3.73 6.76 9.00
CA TRP A 63 -3.12 7.66 9.96
C TRP A 63 -3.90 8.96 10.07
N PHE A 64 -4.31 9.53 8.93
CA PHE A 64 -5.13 10.74 8.86
C PHE A 64 -6.50 10.52 9.52
N LEU A 65 -7.21 9.45 9.16
CA LEU A 65 -8.51 9.10 9.72
C LEU A 65 -8.47 8.91 11.24
N ARG A 66 -7.37 8.37 11.77
CA ARG A 66 -7.19 8.26 13.23
C ARG A 66 -7.20 9.64 13.90
N HIS A 67 -6.43 10.59 13.37
CA HIS A 67 -6.35 11.93 13.93
C HIS A 67 -7.66 12.69 13.80
N VAL A 68 -8.29 12.62 12.62
CA VAL A 68 -9.61 13.21 12.38
C VAL A 68 -10.65 12.64 13.35
N TRP A 69 -10.67 11.32 13.53
CA TRP A 69 -11.57 10.67 14.49
C TRP A 69 -11.33 11.14 15.93
N LEU A 70 -10.08 11.16 16.39
CA LEU A 70 -9.75 11.60 17.76
C LEU A 70 -10.10 13.07 17.99
N PHE A 71 -9.86 13.93 17.00
CA PHE A 71 -10.22 15.35 17.06
C PHE A 71 -11.73 15.55 17.21
N PHE A 72 -12.54 14.91 16.35
CA PHE A 72 -13.99 15.04 16.42
C PHE A 72 -14.58 14.37 17.66
N LYS A 73 -14.00 13.27 18.13
CA LYS A 73 -14.39 12.65 19.42
C LYS A 73 -14.22 13.63 20.57
N LYS A 74 -13.12 14.39 20.62
CA LYS A 74 -12.87 15.40 21.66
C LYS A 74 -13.88 16.56 21.62
N LYS A 75 -14.39 16.90 20.43
CA LYS A 75 -15.34 17.99 20.20
C LYS A 75 -16.81 17.56 20.28
N ASN A 76 -17.09 16.28 20.54
CA ASN A 76 -18.43 15.69 20.67
C ASN A 76 -19.36 15.96 19.47
N ILE A 77 -18.78 16.02 18.25
CA ILE A 77 -19.51 16.34 17.02
C ILE A 77 -20.36 15.14 16.55
N ILE A 78 -21.57 15.41 16.07
CA ILE A 78 -22.48 14.41 15.47
C ILE A 78 -21.87 13.91 14.15
N GLY A 79 -21.83 12.59 13.93
CA GLY A 79 -21.22 11.98 12.73
C GLY A 79 -19.84 11.32 12.93
N VAL A 80 -19.26 11.40 14.14
CA VAL A 80 -18.02 10.73 14.55
C VAL A 80 -18.03 9.21 14.28
N LYS A 81 -19.22 8.60 14.28
CA LYS A 81 -19.40 7.15 14.13
C LYS A 81 -19.00 6.64 12.74
N LEU A 82 -19.33 7.37 11.67
CA LEU A 82 -18.94 6.99 10.32
C LEU A 82 -17.42 6.98 10.16
N ILE A 83 -16.74 8.03 10.62
CA ILE A 83 -15.27 8.16 10.55
C ILE A 83 -14.60 7.05 11.36
N LYS A 84 -15.13 6.73 12.54
CA LYS A 84 -14.68 5.60 13.37
C LYS A 84 -14.85 4.27 12.62
N ASP A 85 -15.99 4.04 12.00
CA ASP A 85 -16.28 2.79 11.29
C ASP A 85 -15.38 2.64 10.05
N LEU A 86 -15.12 3.71 9.29
CA LEU A 86 -14.13 3.74 8.22
C LEU A 86 -12.71 3.45 8.74
N TYR A 87 -12.29 4.12 9.81
CA TYR A 87 -10.99 3.89 10.44
C TYR A 87 -10.81 2.41 10.83
N LEU A 88 -11.81 1.82 11.51
CA LEU A 88 -11.76 0.42 11.92
C LEU A 88 -11.76 -0.53 10.73
N PHE A 89 -12.51 -0.22 9.68
CA PHE A 89 -12.52 -1.00 8.45
C PHE A 89 -11.15 -1.00 7.76
N ILE A 90 -10.56 0.18 7.50
CA ILE A 90 -9.24 0.28 6.87
C ILE A 90 -8.19 -0.36 7.77
N LYS A 91 -8.24 -0.14 9.10
CA LYS A 91 -7.33 -0.77 10.05
C LYS A 91 -7.35 -2.30 9.95
N LYS A 92 -8.54 -2.89 9.79
CA LYS A 92 -8.71 -4.35 9.66
C LYS A 92 -8.02 -4.90 8.41
N PHE A 93 -8.07 -4.15 7.31
CA PHE A 93 -7.49 -4.56 6.03
C PHE A 93 -6.10 -3.99 5.74
N HIS A 94 -5.58 -3.11 6.60
CA HIS A 94 -4.33 -2.38 6.35
C HIS A 94 -3.14 -3.28 5.98
N VAL A 95 -2.95 -4.38 6.71
CA VAL A 95 -1.88 -5.35 6.42
C VAL A 95 -2.09 -6.01 5.06
N PHE A 96 -3.33 -6.38 4.73
CA PHE A 96 -3.67 -6.99 3.44
C PHE A 96 -3.51 -6.03 2.27
N ILE A 97 -3.90 -4.76 2.46
CA ILE A 97 -3.64 -3.67 1.51
C ILE A 97 -2.13 -3.51 1.32
N GLY A 98 -1.34 -3.53 2.40
CA GLY A 98 0.12 -3.46 2.35
C GLY A 98 0.74 -4.57 1.51
N TYR A 99 0.30 -5.83 1.67
CA TYR A 99 0.76 -6.93 0.81
C TYR A 99 0.36 -6.75 -0.65
N THR A 100 -0.84 -6.23 -0.90
CA THR A 100 -1.32 -5.96 -2.26
C THR A 100 -0.44 -4.90 -2.94
N VAL A 101 -0.17 -3.79 -2.24
CA VAL A 101 0.72 -2.72 -2.72
C VAL A 101 2.13 -3.25 -2.96
N LEU A 102 2.70 -4.04 -2.04
CA LEU A 102 4.01 -4.65 -2.23
C LEU A 102 4.06 -5.54 -3.48
N ALA A 103 3.11 -6.46 -3.67
CA ALA A 103 3.08 -7.36 -4.81
C ALA A 103 3.00 -6.59 -6.14
N VAL A 104 2.13 -5.58 -6.19
CA VAL A 104 1.94 -4.69 -7.34
C VAL A 104 3.21 -3.90 -7.64
N SER A 105 3.78 -3.24 -6.63
CA SER A 105 4.96 -2.39 -6.78
C SER A 105 6.21 -3.18 -7.16
N ILE A 106 6.39 -4.39 -6.62
CA ILE A 106 7.48 -5.29 -7.03
C ILE A 106 7.31 -5.67 -8.50
N THR A 107 6.11 -6.06 -8.91
CA THR A 107 5.83 -6.45 -10.30
C THR A 107 6.09 -5.29 -11.26
N HIS A 108 5.56 -4.12 -10.94
CA HIS A 108 5.78 -2.89 -11.69
C HIS A 108 7.27 -2.52 -11.76
N GLY A 109 7.96 -2.52 -10.62
CA GLY A 109 9.38 -2.17 -10.54
C GLY A 109 10.27 -3.13 -11.32
N VAL A 110 10.08 -4.45 -11.17
CA VAL A 110 10.84 -5.47 -11.91
C VAL A 110 10.67 -5.30 -13.41
N TYR A 111 9.45 -5.02 -13.90
CA TYR A 111 9.24 -4.77 -15.32
C TYR A 111 10.09 -3.60 -15.84
N PHE A 112 10.06 -2.46 -15.15
CA PHE A 112 10.81 -1.27 -15.58
C PHE A 112 12.31 -1.41 -15.35
N LEU A 113 12.75 -2.20 -14.37
CA LEU A 113 14.15 -2.60 -14.19
C LEU A 113 14.66 -3.41 -15.38
N LEU A 114 13.91 -4.42 -15.83
CA LEU A 114 14.29 -5.26 -16.97
C LEU A 114 14.26 -4.50 -18.30
N LYS A 115 13.27 -3.63 -18.48
CA LYS A 115 13.10 -2.85 -19.71
C LYS A 115 14.03 -1.64 -19.80
N GLY A 116 14.47 -1.14 -18.65
CA GLY A 116 15.13 0.15 -18.53
C GLY A 116 14.19 1.33 -18.81
N SER A 117 14.68 2.53 -18.52
CA SER A 117 14.00 3.79 -18.83
C SER A 117 14.99 4.78 -19.43
N ARG A 118 14.53 5.56 -20.41
CA ARG A 118 15.29 6.71 -20.94
C ARG A 118 15.28 7.91 -19.98
N HIS A 119 14.32 7.94 -19.06
CA HIS A 119 14.21 8.97 -18.04
C HIS A 119 14.89 8.51 -16.76
N ILE A 120 16.14 8.94 -16.58
CA ILE A 120 17.01 8.49 -15.50
C ILE A 120 16.44 8.83 -14.12
N LEU A 121 15.81 10.01 -13.98
CA LEU A 121 15.22 10.45 -12.72
C LEU A 121 14.00 9.61 -12.32
N ILE A 122 13.10 9.29 -13.26
CA ILE A 122 11.94 8.40 -13.04
C ILE A 122 12.43 7.02 -12.59
N PHE A 123 13.50 6.52 -13.22
CA PHE A 123 14.07 5.22 -12.91
C PHE A 123 14.62 5.15 -11.48
N TYR A 124 15.50 6.08 -11.11
CA TYR A 124 16.12 6.08 -9.78
C TYR A 124 15.13 6.42 -8.65
N SER A 125 14.20 7.35 -8.89
CA SER A 125 13.12 7.63 -7.92
C SER A 125 12.19 6.43 -7.72
N GLY A 126 11.96 5.63 -8.76
CA GLY A 126 11.21 4.37 -8.68
C GLY A 126 11.94 3.30 -7.87
N ILE A 127 13.24 3.12 -8.10
CA ILE A 127 14.09 2.20 -7.31
C ILE A 127 14.08 2.60 -5.84
N PHE A 128 14.32 3.89 -5.57
CA PHE A 128 14.29 4.42 -4.21
C PHE A 128 12.94 4.13 -3.53
N SER A 129 11.83 4.46 -4.18
CA SER A 129 10.49 4.26 -3.64
C SER A 129 10.20 2.78 -3.36
N LEU A 130 10.57 1.88 -4.28
CA LEU A 130 10.40 0.44 -4.09
C LEU A 130 11.23 -0.09 -2.93
N PHE A 131 12.49 0.36 -2.80
CA PHE A 131 13.37 -0.05 -1.72
C PHE A 131 12.83 0.36 -0.35
N ILE A 132 12.39 1.61 -0.20
CA ILE A 132 11.79 2.08 1.05
C ILE A 132 10.48 1.33 1.35
N LEU A 133 9.66 1.03 0.34
CA LEU A 133 8.45 0.23 0.51
C LEU A 133 8.74 -1.19 1.01
N ILE A 134 9.80 -1.83 0.51
CA ILE A 134 10.23 -3.15 1.01
C ILE A 134 10.62 -3.06 2.49
N ILE A 135 11.44 -2.07 2.86
CA ILE A 135 11.82 -1.83 4.27
C ILE A 135 10.57 -1.61 5.13
N LEU A 136 9.62 -0.81 4.64
CA LEU A 136 8.37 -0.53 5.34
C LEU A 136 7.55 -1.81 5.59
N GLY A 137 7.50 -2.69 4.58
CA GLY A 137 6.88 -4.01 4.67
C GLY A 137 7.55 -4.90 5.71
N VAL A 138 8.87 -5.01 5.69
CA VAL A 138 9.66 -5.79 6.65
C VAL A 138 9.41 -5.31 8.08
N ILE A 139 9.44 -4.01 8.33
CA ILE A 139 9.15 -3.44 9.65
C ILE A 139 7.69 -3.69 10.06
N GLY A 140 6.76 -3.62 9.11
CA GLY A 140 5.36 -3.99 9.32
C GLY A 140 5.19 -5.45 9.78
N LEU A 141 5.94 -6.37 9.18
CA LEU A 141 5.96 -7.79 9.58
C LEU A 141 6.48 -7.99 11.00
N PHE A 142 7.60 -7.33 11.35
CA PHE A 142 8.14 -7.38 12.70
C PHE A 142 7.16 -6.81 13.73
N LEU A 143 6.47 -5.72 13.39
CA LEU A 143 5.44 -5.12 14.24
C LEU A 143 4.25 -6.08 14.47
N GLN A 144 3.88 -6.87 13.46
CA GLN A 144 2.82 -7.86 13.58
C GLN A 144 3.24 -9.06 14.45
N LYS A 145 4.50 -9.50 14.34
CA LYS A 145 5.03 -10.68 15.05
C LYS A 145 5.38 -10.41 16.52
N HIS A 146 5.90 -9.23 16.85
CA HIS A 146 6.38 -8.92 18.20
C HIS A 146 5.34 -8.17 19.04
N ASN A 147 4.65 -8.90 19.94
CA ASN A 147 3.62 -8.36 20.84
C ASN A 147 4.14 -7.88 22.21
N LYS A 148 5.46 -7.71 22.39
CA LYS A 148 6.02 -7.14 23.64
C LYS A 148 5.81 -5.62 23.66
N LYS A 149 5.07 -5.13 24.66
CA LYS A 149 4.57 -3.73 24.79
C LYS A 149 5.62 -2.64 24.53
N THR A 150 6.86 -2.82 24.95
CA THR A 150 7.94 -1.81 24.85
C THR A 150 8.47 -1.67 23.42
N ASN A 151 8.84 -2.77 22.76
CA ASN A 151 9.36 -2.74 21.38
C ASN A 151 8.29 -2.29 20.38
N LEU A 152 7.01 -2.55 20.68
CA LEU A 152 5.87 -2.19 19.84
C LEU A 152 5.74 -0.68 19.59
N ILE A 153 6.10 0.18 20.56
CA ILE A 153 6.04 1.64 20.40
C ILE A 153 7.13 2.12 19.44
N LEU A 154 8.35 1.61 19.59
CA LEU A 154 9.47 1.92 18.72
C LEU A 154 9.19 1.51 17.27
N TYR A 155 8.75 0.26 17.05
CA TYR A 155 8.42 -0.22 15.70
C TYR A 155 7.27 0.56 15.04
N ARG A 156 6.27 1.02 15.81
CA ARG A 156 5.20 1.89 15.29
C ARG A 156 5.73 3.24 14.82
N LYS A 157 6.59 3.89 15.62
CA LYS A 157 7.22 5.16 15.23
C LYS A 157 8.10 4.97 14.00
N ALA A 158 8.92 3.92 13.97
CA ALA A 158 9.75 3.59 12.82
C ALA A 158 8.92 3.37 11.55
N HIS A 159 7.85 2.56 11.63
CA HIS A 159 6.94 2.33 10.51
C HIS A 159 6.29 3.62 10.00
N GLN A 160 5.90 4.53 10.91
CA GLN A 160 5.34 5.83 10.51
C GLN A 160 6.37 6.74 9.83
N ILE A 161 7.58 6.84 10.38
CA ILE A 161 8.66 7.65 9.79
C ILE A 161 8.99 7.13 8.38
N ILE A 162 9.12 5.82 8.23
CA ILE A 162 9.47 5.20 6.94
C ILE A 162 8.30 5.31 5.96
N ALA A 163 7.05 5.25 6.42
CA ALA A 163 5.89 5.53 5.58
C ALA A 163 5.88 6.98 5.07
N ILE A 164 6.33 7.95 5.87
CA ILE A 164 6.46 9.35 5.43
C ILE A 164 7.58 9.47 4.38
N ILE A 165 8.75 8.87 4.63
CA ILE A 165 9.87 8.86 3.67
C ILE A 165 9.43 8.21 2.35
N PHE A 166 8.72 7.09 2.42
CA PHE A 166 8.13 6.44 1.25
C PHE A 166 7.15 7.36 0.51
N GLY A 167 6.24 8.03 1.23
CA GLY A 167 5.27 8.93 0.63
C GLY A 167 5.92 10.10 -0.13
N VAL A 168 6.99 10.67 0.42
CA VAL A 168 7.78 11.71 -0.27
C VAL A 168 8.47 11.14 -1.50
N GLY A 169 9.12 9.98 -1.39
CA GLY A 169 9.77 9.31 -2.53
C GLY A 169 8.80 8.98 -3.66
N LEU A 170 7.62 8.45 -3.29
CA LEU A 170 6.55 8.13 -4.25
C LEU A 170 6.03 9.39 -4.93
N LEU A 171 5.82 10.49 -4.19
CA LEU A 171 5.37 11.75 -4.77
C LEU A 171 6.37 12.27 -5.81
N ILE A 172 7.66 12.26 -5.48
CA ILE A 172 8.73 12.62 -6.43
C ILE A 172 8.65 11.73 -7.67
N HIS A 173 8.55 10.42 -7.50
CA HIS A 173 8.47 9.46 -8.60
C HIS A 173 7.28 9.70 -9.54
N LEU A 174 6.15 10.18 -9.01
CA LEU A 174 4.94 10.48 -9.79
C LEU A 174 5.01 11.84 -10.52
N THR A 175 5.85 12.77 -10.06
CA THR A 175 5.94 14.13 -10.60
C THR A 175 7.06 14.36 -11.60
N VAL A 176 8.08 13.49 -11.61
CA VAL A 176 9.29 13.61 -12.42
C VAL A 176 9.20 12.79 -13.70
#